data_AF-A0A926QHS8-F1
#
_entry.id   AF-A0A926QHS8-F1
#
_cell.length_a   1.000
_cell.length_b   1.000
_cell.length_c   1.000
_cell.angle_alpha   90.00
_cell.angle_beta   90.00
_cell.angle_gamma   90.00
#
_symmetry.space_group_name_H-M   'P 1'
#
loop_
_entity.id
_entity.type
_entity.pdbx_description
1 polymer ?
#
loop_
_entity_poly.entity_id
_entity_poly.type
_entity_poly.pdbx_seq_one_letter_code
_entity_poly.pdbx_strand_id
1 'polypeptide(L)'
;MSFCCGASMIGTKGTLKHIRTQIHNVPILFCPVCHRIEVHYLVENEYEILAEYAHGDGAAEVDFVEYVDGKDHLLHENCVNHEGEEPLDIVRSQIDMSLDLMSVARSIGDTEWEDQLKKRLKMLSVRRDKLKNKKTSKM
;
A
#
# COMPACT_ATOMS: atom_id res chain seq x y z
N MET A 1 0.22 12.21 -1.56
CA MET A 1 -0.49 11.03 -2.09
C MET A 1 0.45 10.30 -3.04
N SER A 2 0.70 9.02 -2.77
CA SER A 2 1.57 8.19 -3.61
C SER A 2 0.73 7.46 -4.65
N PHE A 3 1.17 7.53 -5.90
CA PHE A 3 0.42 7.09 -7.07
C PHE A 3 1.21 6.03 -7.83
N CYS A 4 0.57 4.91 -8.15
CA CYS A 4 1.21 3.81 -8.84
C CYS A 4 0.20 3.04 -9.70
N CYS A 5 0.59 2.68 -10.92
CA CYS A 5 -0.26 1.98 -11.88
C CYS A 5 -1.61 2.68 -12.11
N GLY A 6 -1.60 4.01 -12.24
CA GLY A 6 -2.78 4.80 -12.58
C GLY A 6 -3.72 5.16 -11.42
N ALA A 7 -3.46 4.77 -10.17
CA ALA A 7 -4.27 5.22 -9.03
C ALA A 7 -3.48 5.25 -7.70
N SER A 8 -4.17 5.58 -6.61
CA SER A 8 -3.59 5.59 -5.26
C SER A 8 -3.07 4.22 -4.82
N MET A 9 -2.07 4.25 -3.92
CA MET A 9 -1.55 3.08 -3.21
C MET A 9 -2.34 2.85 -1.90
N ILE A 10 -2.24 1.65 -1.34
CA ILE A 10 -2.91 1.24 -0.09
C ILE A 10 -1.95 1.46 1.08
N GLY A 11 -2.42 2.05 2.18
CA GLY A 11 -1.64 2.19 3.41
C GLY A 11 -1.74 0.93 4.28
N THR A 12 -0.61 0.47 4.80
CA THR A 12 -0.51 -0.82 5.50
C THR A 12 0.74 -0.80 6.39
N LYS A 13 0.82 -1.64 7.43
CA LYS A 13 2.08 -1.87 8.16
C LYS A 13 2.78 -3.08 7.59
N GLY A 14 4.11 -3.02 7.51
CA GLY A 14 4.90 -4.09 6.94
C GLY A 14 6.20 -4.33 7.68
N THR A 15 6.86 -5.43 7.33
CA THR A 15 8.25 -5.68 7.72
C THR A 15 9.16 -5.33 6.55
N LEU A 16 10.12 -4.44 6.78
CA LEU A 16 11.15 -4.09 5.80
C LEU A 16 12.49 -4.66 6.25
N LYS A 17 13.31 -5.06 5.27
CA LYS A 17 14.65 -5.56 5.52
C LYS A 17 15.66 -4.51 5.09
N HIS A 18 16.48 -4.06 6.03
CA HIS A 18 17.64 -3.22 5.77
C HIS A 18 18.91 -4.02 6.07
N ILE A 19 19.62 -4.43 5.01
CA ILE A 19 20.84 -5.27 5.07
C ILE A 19 20.61 -6.60 5.81
N ARG A 20 20.84 -6.65 7.12
CA ARG A 20 20.65 -7.84 7.98
C ARG A 20 19.59 -7.62 9.07
N THR A 21 19.07 -6.40 9.18
CA THR A 21 18.09 -6.00 10.19
C THR A 21 16.69 -6.08 9.57
N GLN A 22 15.76 -6.73 10.27
CA GLN A 22 14.33 -6.69 9.97
C GLN A 22 13.66 -5.64 10.85
N ILE A 23 12.90 -4.74 10.23
CA ILE A 23 12.20 -3.68 10.93
C ILE A 23 10.71 -3.93 10.74
N HIS A 24 10.03 -4.25 11.84
CA HIS A 24 8.62 -4.60 11.87
C HIS A 24 7.74 -3.36 12.02
N ASN A 25 6.45 -3.51 11.70
CA ASN A 25 5.42 -2.49 11.85
C ASN A 25 5.74 -1.15 11.17
N VAL A 26 6.58 -1.17 10.12
CA VAL A 26 6.92 0.02 9.34
C VAL A 26 5.69 0.43 8.54
N PRO A 27 5.26 1.68 8.64
CA PRO A 27 4.20 2.19 7.79
C PRO A 27 4.64 2.28 6.34
N ILE A 28 3.93 1.58 5.48
CA ILE A 28 4.26 1.47 4.07
C ILE A 28 3.03 1.71 3.18
N LEU A 29 3.32 2.05 1.94
CA LEU A 29 2.36 2.16 0.86
C LEU A 29 2.59 0.99 -0.09
N PHE A 30 1.50 0.32 -0.46
CA PHE A 30 1.53 -0.88 -1.28
C PHE A 30 0.65 -0.73 -2.52
N CYS A 31 1.22 -1.01 -3.70
CA CYS A 31 0.45 -1.08 -4.94
C CYS A 31 -0.11 -2.49 -5.15
N PRO A 32 -1.45 -2.69 -5.18
CA PRO A 32 -2.05 -4.02 -5.35
C PRO A 32 -1.88 -4.62 -6.76
N VAL A 33 -1.31 -3.86 -7.70
CA VAL A 33 -1.13 -4.25 -9.10
C VAL A 33 0.29 -4.76 -9.33
N CYS A 34 1.30 -3.92 -9.09
CA CYS A 34 2.71 -4.26 -9.33
C CYS A 34 3.45 -4.70 -8.06
N HIS A 35 2.81 -4.66 -6.90
CA HIS A 35 3.40 -5.00 -5.59
C HIS A 35 4.57 -4.09 -5.18
N ARG A 36 4.68 -2.90 -5.78
CA ARG A 36 5.63 -1.88 -5.31
C ARG A 36 5.28 -1.50 -3.87
N ILE A 37 6.31 -1.44 -3.04
CA ILE A 37 6.26 -1.03 -1.65
C ILE A 37 7.13 0.22 -1.49
N GLU A 38 6.60 1.22 -0.78
CA GLU A 38 7.30 2.45 -0.43
C GLU A 38 7.10 2.71 1.07
N VAL A 39 8.09 3.28 1.75
CA VAL A 39 7.88 3.76 3.12
C VAL A 39 6.95 4.98 3.07
N HIS A 40 6.02 5.08 4.01
CA HIS A 40 5.12 6.22 4.04
C HIS A 40 5.90 7.52 4.31
N TYR A 41 5.71 8.55 3.47
CA TYR A 41 6.51 9.78 3.49
C TYR A 41 6.55 10.50 4.87
N LEU A 42 5.51 10.35 5.69
CA LEU A 42 5.45 10.94 7.04
C LEU A 42 6.45 10.34 8.04
N VAL A 43 6.99 9.16 7.73
CA VAL A 43 7.89 8.39 8.60
C VAL A 43 9.17 7.96 7.87
N GLU A 44 9.38 8.43 6.64
CA GLU A 44 10.52 8.04 5.81
C GLU A 44 11.86 8.40 6.48
N ASN A 45 11.96 9.60 7.04
CA ASN A 45 13.17 10.06 7.73
C ASN A 45 13.41 9.27 9.02
N GLU A 46 12.39 9.07 9.84
CA GLU A 46 12.48 8.26 11.06
C GLU A 46 12.89 6.82 10.76
N TYR A 47 12.35 6.25 9.67
CA TYR A 47 12.74 4.92 9.19
C TYR A 47 14.20 4.86 8.76
N GLU A 48 14.67 5.81 7.92
CA GLU A 48 16.05 5.84 7.47
C GLU A 48 17.03 5.93 8.64
N ILE A 49 16.75 6.82 9.60
CA ILE A 49 17.55 6.97 10.81
C ILE A 49 17.57 5.67 11.61
N LEU A 50 16.41 5.10 11.93
CA LEU A 50 16.32 3.87 12.72
C LEU A 50 17.04 2.70 12.03
N ALA A 51 16.90 2.58 10.71
CA ALA A 51 17.52 1.51 9.95
C ALA A 51 19.06 1.55 10.01
N GLU A 52 19.64 2.74 9.86
CA GLU A 52 21.09 2.94 9.95
C GLU A 52 21.62 2.68 11.37
N TYR A 53 20.93 3.17 12.40
CA TYR A 53 21.30 2.92 13.81
C TYR A 53 21.21 1.43 14.16
N ALA A 54 20.08 0.79 13.85
CA ALA A 54 19.86 -0.62 14.12
C ALA A 54 20.90 -1.50 13.40
N HIS A 55 21.27 -1.14 12.17
CA HIS A 55 22.33 -1.80 11.45
C HIS A 55 23.69 -1.62 12.14
N GLY A 56 24.03 -0.39 12.52
CA GLY A 56 25.28 -0.06 13.22
C GLY A 56 25.45 -0.80 14.54
N ASP A 57 24.36 -0.99 15.28
CA ASP A 57 24.33 -1.71 16.56
C ASP A 57 24.24 -3.24 16.38
N GLY A 58 24.12 -3.72 15.14
CA GLY A 58 24.01 -5.15 14.84
C GLY A 58 22.68 -5.79 15.27
N ALA A 59 21.63 -4.99 15.45
CA ALA A 59 20.30 -5.48 15.80
C ALA A 59 19.72 -6.30 14.64
N ALA A 60 19.27 -7.52 14.94
CA ALA A 60 18.69 -8.42 13.93
C ALA A 60 17.22 -8.08 13.64
N GLU A 61 16.48 -7.69 14.67
CA GLU A 61 15.04 -7.38 14.62
C GLU A 61 14.78 -6.13 15.45
N VAL A 62 13.94 -5.23 14.92
CA VAL A 62 13.54 -3.98 15.56
C VAL A 62 12.06 -3.74 15.27
N ASP A 63 11.29 -3.26 16.26
CA ASP A 63 9.91 -2.84 16.05
C ASP A 63 9.85 -1.32 15.87
N PHE A 64 9.42 -0.86 14.69
CA PHE A 64 9.36 0.57 14.38
C PHE A 64 8.49 1.37 15.36
N VAL A 65 7.42 0.75 15.87
CA VAL A 65 6.45 1.42 16.75
C VAL A 65 7.05 1.80 18.10
N GLU A 66 8.10 1.09 18.54
CA GLU A 66 8.79 1.39 19.79
C GLU A 66 9.64 2.67 19.74
N TYR A 67 9.96 3.16 18.54
CA TYR A 67 10.88 4.28 18.31
C TYR A 67 10.22 5.53 17.75
N VAL A 68 8.92 5.47 17.39
CA VAL A 68 8.20 6.59 16.80
C VAL A 68 6.98 6.97 17.63
N ASP A 69 7.05 8.15 18.24
CA ASP A 69 5.99 8.70 19.07
C ASP A 69 4.74 9.06 18.25
N GLY A 70 3.67 8.29 18.45
CA GLY A 70 2.29 8.75 18.29
C GLY A 70 1.80 9.08 16.87
N LYS A 71 2.61 8.94 15.82
CA LYS A 71 2.22 9.26 14.42
C LYS A 71 1.39 8.19 13.72
N ASP A 72 1.05 7.10 14.41
CA ASP A 72 0.37 5.94 13.83
C ASP A 72 -0.99 6.28 13.21
N HIS A 73 -1.71 7.24 13.79
CA HIS A 73 -3.00 7.70 13.30
C HIS A 73 -2.91 8.49 11.98
N LEU A 74 -1.78 9.16 11.70
CA LEU A 74 -1.58 9.99 10.51
C LEU A 74 -1.38 9.16 9.22
N LEU A 75 -1.10 7.87 9.38
CA LEU A 75 -0.95 6.91 8.28
C LEU A 75 -2.28 6.64 7.57
N HIS A 76 -3.38 6.78 8.31
CA HIS A 76 -4.72 6.50 7.82
C HIS A 76 -5.34 7.70 7.12
N GLU A 77 -4.99 8.92 7.52
CA GLU A 77 -5.61 10.14 6.99
C GLU A 77 -5.39 10.35 5.48
N ASN A 78 -4.33 9.78 4.92
CA ASN A 78 -3.97 9.96 3.51
C ASN A 78 -4.18 8.71 2.63
N CYS A 79 -4.69 7.62 3.20
CA CYS A 79 -4.89 6.35 2.51
C CYS A 79 -6.39 6.09 2.33
N VAL A 80 -6.81 5.73 1.12
CA VAL A 80 -8.24 5.43 0.86
C VAL A 80 -8.66 4.08 1.43
N ASN A 81 -7.71 3.19 1.69
CA ASN A 81 -7.95 1.89 2.31
C ASN A 81 -6.86 1.58 3.34
N HIS A 82 -7.25 0.86 4.40
CA HIS A 82 -6.41 0.50 5.54
C HIS A 82 -6.53 -1.00 5.84
N GLU A 83 -5.53 -1.59 6.51
CA GLU A 83 -5.49 -3.04 6.84
C GLU A 83 -6.66 -3.55 7.70
N GLY A 84 -7.36 -2.67 8.41
CA GLY A 84 -8.53 -3.05 9.21
C GLY A 84 -9.78 -3.39 8.40
N GLU A 85 -9.76 -3.14 7.08
CA GLU A 85 -10.88 -3.43 6.19
C GLU A 85 -10.84 -4.86 5.66
N GLU A 86 -12.03 -5.43 5.44
CA GLU A 86 -12.16 -6.72 4.78
C GLU A 86 -11.46 -6.69 3.40
N PRO A 87 -10.58 -7.67 3.08
CA PRO A 87 -9.79 -7.62 1.85
C PRO A 87 -10.61 -7.50 0.57
N LEU A 88 -11.84 -8.01 0.58
CA LEU A 88 -12.77 -7.89 -0.55
C LEU A 88 -13.26 -6.45 -0.73
N ASP A 89 -13.47 -5.73 0.37
CA ASP A 89 -13.98 -4.36 0.36
C ASP A 89 -12.88 -3.37 -0.03
N ILE A 90 -11.63 -3.60 0.40
CA ILE A 90 -10.46 -2.89 -0.12
C ILE A 90 -10.39 -3.02 -1.65
N VAL A 91 -10.49 -4.24 -2.17
CA VAL A 91 -10.41 -4.47 -3.62
C VAL A 91 -11.58 -3.82 -4.36
N ARG A 92 -12.79 -3.79 -3.77
CA ARG A 92 -13.96 -3.09 -4.35
C ARG A 92 -13.73 -1.58 -4.41
N SER A 93 -13.36 -0.97 -3.29
CA SER A 93 -13.02 0.47 -3.22
C SER A 93 -11.98 0.85 -4.28
N GLN A 94 -10.94 0.03 -4.42
CA GLN A 94 -9.89 0.27 -5.42
C GLN A 94 -10.36 0.10 -6.87
N ILE A 95 -11.34 -0.77 -7.14
CA ILE A 95 -11.99 -0.88 -8.45
C ILE A 95 -12.82 0.36 -8.72
N ASP A 96 -13.67 0.76 -7.78
CA ASP A 96 -14.59 1.89 -7.95
C ASP A 96 -13.81 3.19 -8.21
N MET A 97 -12.77 3.47 -7.41
CA MET A 97 -11.88 4.60 -7.65
C MET A 97 -11.18 4.53 -9.01
N SER A 98 -10.74 3.34 -9.44
CA SER A 98 -10.09 3.20 -10.75
C SER A 98 -11.06 3.47 -11.92
N LEU A 99 -12.36 3.20 -11.74
CA LEU A 99 -13.41 3.53 -12.71
C LEU A 99 -13.73 5.03 -12.71
N ASP A 100 -13.73 5.68 -11.54
CA ASP A 100 -13.88 7.14 -11.44
C ASP A 100 -12.72 7.85 -12.13
N LEU A 101 -11.48 7.45 -11.83
CA LEU A 101 -10.28 7.99 -12.48
C LEU A 101 -10.24 7.71 -13.99
N MET A 102 -10.82 6.59 -14.45
CA MET A 102 -10.95 6.31 -15.88
C MET A 102 -11.83 7.34 -16.57
N SER A 103 -12.89 7.78 -15.90
CA SER A 103 -13.78 8.82 -16.42
C SER A 103 -13.05 10.16 -16.53
N VAL A 104 -12.21 10.48 -15.54
CA VAL A 104 -11.34 11.67 -15.56
C VAL A 104 -10.32 11.58 -16.70
N ALA A 105 -9.57 10.49 -16.79
CA ALA A 105 -8.55 10.28 -17.84
C ALA A 105 -9.13 10.46 -19.25
N ARG A 106 -10.31 9.87 -19.50
CA ARG A 106 -11.05 10.03 -20.77
C ARG A 106 -11.46 11.47 -21.03
N SER A 107 -11.92 12.18 -20.00
CA SER A 107 -12.38 13.57 -20.15
C SER A 107 -11.26 14.53 -20.56
N ILE A 108 -10.02 14.23 -20.17
CA ILE A 108 -8.83 15.03 -20.49
C ILE A 108 -8.04 14.46 -21.69
N GLY A 109 -8.45 13.32 -22.24
CA GLY A 109 -7.79 12.68 -23.38
C GLY A 109 -6.44 12.02 -23.05
N ASP A 110 -6.19 11.66 -21.80
CA ASP A 110 -4.94 11.03 -21.36
C ASP A 110 -4.97 9.52 -21.60
N THR A 111 -4.53 9.12 -22.80
CA THR A 111 -4.56 7.72 -23.25
C THR A 111 -3.56 6.83 -22.52
N GLU A 112 -2.42 7.39 -22.06
CA GLU A 112 -1.45 6.64 -21.28
C GLU A 112 -2.03 6.28 -19.92
N TRP A 113 -2.64 7.25 -19.25
CA TRP A 113 -3.27 7.03 -17.96
C TRP A 113 -4.46 6.07 -18.06
N GLU A 114 -5.27 6.18 -19.12
CA GLU A 114 -6.32 5.20 -19.41
C GLU A 114 -5.78 3.77 -19.50
N ASP A 115 -4.66 3.57 -20.18
CA ASP A 115 -4.07 2.24 -20.36
C ASP A 115 -3.48 1.68 -19.06
N GLN A 116 -2.91 2.54 -18.20
CA GLN A 116 -2.52 2.16 -16.85
C GLN A 116 -3.74 1.71 -16.02
N LEU A 117 -4.85 2.46 -16.07
CA LEU A 117 -6.08 2.15 -15.36
C LEU A 117 -6.77 0.87 -15.88
N LYS A 118 -6.75 0.61 -17.19
CA LYS A 118 -7.26 -0.65 -17.78
C LYS A 118 -6.48 -1.85 -17.23
N LYS A 119 -5.15 -1.76 -17.18
CA LYS A 119 -4.29 -2.80 -16.61
C LYS A 119 -4.59 -3.01 -15.13
N ARG A 120 -4.74 -1.93 -14.37
CA ARG A 120 -5.12 -1.96 -12.94
C ARG A 120 -6.46 -2.67 -12.72
N LEU A 121 -7.51 -2.25 -13.43
CA LEU A 121 -8.86 -2.82 -13.33
C LEU A 121 -8.87 -4.32 -13.63
N LYS A 122 -8.11 -4.77 -14.64
CA LYS A 122 -7.96 -6.19 -14.96
C LYS A 122 -7.38 -6.97 -13.79
N MET A 123 -6.29 -6.49 -13.19
CA MET A 123 -5.62 -7.15 -12.07
C MET A 123 -6.49 -7.18 -10.81
N LEU A 124 -7.16 -6.07 -10.50
CA LEU A 124 -8.07 -5.99 -9.35
C LEU A 124 -9.29 -6.90 -9.52
N SER A 125 -9.84 -7.01 -10.73
CA SER A 125 -10.95 -7.93 -11.03
C SER A 125 -10.56 -9.39 -10.79
N VAL A 126 -9.38 -9.81 -11.26
CA VAL A 126 -8.86 -11.16 -11.01
C VAL A 126 -8.68 -11.40 -9.50
N ARG A 127 -8.15 -10.41 -8.77
CA ARG A 127 -7.97 -10.52 -7.31
C ARG A 127 -9.30 -10.63 -6.57
N ARG A 128 -10.30 -9.84 -6.96
CA ARG A 128 -11.66 -9.89 -6.41
C ARG A 128 -12.27 -11.28 -6.56
N ASP A 129 -12.15 -11.88 -7.75
CA ASP A 129 -12.77 -13.17 -8.03
C ASP A 129 -12.09 -14.30 -7.23
N LYS A 130 -10.77 -14.25 -7.07
CA LYS A 130 -10.03 -15.15 -6.16
C LYS A 130 -10.51 -15.02 -4.71
N LEU A 131 -10.72 -13.80 -4.22
CA LEU A 131 -11.19 -13.55 -2.85
C LEU A 131 -12.64 -14.04 -2.64
N LYS A 132 -13.52 -13.85 -3.63
CA LYS A 132 -14.89 -14.39 -3.60
C LYS A 132 -14.89 -15.91 -3.51
N ASN A 133 -14.12 -16.58 -4.36
CA ASN A 133 -14.03 -18.04 -4.37
C ASN A 133 -13.46 -18.61 -3.06
N LYS A 134 -12.54 -17.89 -2.42
CA LYS A 134 -11.99 -18.27 -1.12
C LYS A 134 -12.99 -18.10 0.03
N LYS A 135 -13.90 -17.11 -0.05
CA LYS A 135 -14.99 -16.94 0.91
C LYS A 135 -16.04 -18.07 0.78
N THR A 136 -16.40 -18.45 -0.46
CA THR A 136 -17.37 -19.54 -0.68
C THR A 136 -16.85 -20.94 -0.30
N SER A 137 -15.55 -21.23 -0.38
CA SER A 137 -14.99 -22.49 0.12
C SER A 137 -14.83 -22.57 1.64
N LYS A 138 -15.06 -21.49 2.37
CA LYS A 138 -14.97 -21.43 3.83
C LYS A 138 -16.35 -21.40 4.52
N MET A 139 -17.44 -21.42 3.75
CA MET A 139 -18.81 -21.64 4.22
C MET A 139 -19.20 -23.09 3.92
#